data_AF-A0A4R1G9B8-F1
#
_entry.id   AF-A0A4R1G9B8-F1
#
_cell.length_a   1.000
_cell.length_b   1.000
_cell.length_c   1.000
_cell.angle_alpha   90.00
_cell.angle_beta   90.00
_cell.angle_gamma   90.00
#
_symmetry.space_group_name_H-M   'P 1'
#
loop_
_entity.id
_entity.type
_entity.pdbx_description
1 polymer ?
#
loop_
_entity_poly.entity_id
_entity_poly.type
_entity_poly.pdbx_seq_one_letter_code
_entity_poly.pdbx_strand_id
1 'polypeptide(L)'
;MNEWMNPWWWMFNSPLSGDVDQSIAPVTQWFSPQVDVTLAGNPKLESLITRRVASYGSQLGTLTDAVLELVEGKDSEPAQKLRELAAKIEEEKQHLLLKSLGDLKTALNALKQNNPEVFDQLLAEIGAEPVK
;
A
#
# COMPACT_ATOMS: atom_id res chain seq x y z
N MET A 1 33.55 -47.79 6.11
CA MET A 1 32.36 -47.94 5.25
C MET A 1 31.85 -46.54 4.97
N ASN A 2 31.75 -46.17 3.70
CA ASN A 2 31.63 -44.78 3.26
C ASN A 2 30.18 -44.27 3.43
N GLU A 3 30.03 -43.11 4.05
CA GLU A 3 28.75 -42.49 4.47
C GLU A 3 27.85 -42.00 3.31
N TRP A 4 28.27 -42.20 2.06
CA TRP A 4 27.66 -41.62 0.85
C TRP A 4 26.61 -42.53 0.15
N MET A 5 26.21 -43.64 0.76
CA MET A 5 25.26 -44.61 0.18
C MET A 5 23.97 -44.76 0.98
N ASN A 6 23.40 -43.66 1.49
CA ASN A 6 22.04 -43.71 2.06
C ASN A 6 21.05 -42.96 1.16
N PRO A 7 20.23 -43.65 0.33
CA PRO A 7 19.36 -43.02 -0.67
C PRO A 7 18.12 -42.32 -0.09
N TRP A 8 18.05 -42.18 1.24
CA TRP A 8 16.90 -41.64 1.97
C TRP A 8 17.22 -40.34 2.75
N TRP A 9 18.43 -39.80 2.61
CA TRP A 9 18.89 -38.58 3.31
C TRP A 9 18.07 -37.31 3.03
N TRP A 10 17.37 -37.26 1.89
CA TRP A 10 16.49 -36.16 1.49
C TRP A 10 15.10 -36.19 2.15
N MET A 11 14.74 -37.26 2.87
CA MET A 11 13.47 -37.35 3.61
C MET A 11 13.57 -36.87 5.07
N PHE A 12 14.74 -36.44 5.52
CA PHE A 12 14.91 -35.84 6.85
C PHE A 12 14.66 -34.33 6.78
N ASN A 13 13.39 -33.91 6.82
CA ASN A 13 13.01 -32.53 7.10
C ASN A 13 13.22 -32.26 8.60
N SER A 14 14.38 -31.72 8.96
CA SER A 14 14.65 -31.18 10.30
C SER A 14 13.61 -30.08 10.62
N PRO A 15 13.05 -29.98 11.85
CA PRO A 15 12.06 -28.97 12.22
C PRO A 15 12.60 -27.52 12.28
N LEU A 16 13.75 -27.27 11.65
CA LEU A 16 14.40 -25.97 11.42
C LEU A 16 14.96 -25.84 9.99
N SER A 17 14.73 -26.83 9.13
CA SER A 17 14.98 -26.76 7.68
C SER A 17 13.79 -26.03 7.09
N GLY A 18 13.92 -24.70 6.97
CA GLY A 18 12.85 -23.84 6.46
C GLY A 18 12.34 -24.30 5.10
N ASP A 19 11.23 -25.04 5.12
CA ASP A 19 10.24 -24.98 4.04
C ASP A 19 9.69 -23.57 4.08
N VAL A 20 10.37 -22.67 3.37
CA VAL A 20 9.84 -21.35 3.10
C VAL A 20 8.81 -21.54 2.00
N ASP A 21 7.64 -22.05 2.38
CA ASP A 21 6.43 -21.96 1.57
C ASP A 21 6.06 -20.48 1.48
N GLN A 22 6.77 -19.76 0.61
CA GLN A 22 6.42 -18.41 0.24
C GLN A 22 5.23 -18.52 -0.69
N SER A 23 4.04 -18.59 -0.08
CA SER A 23 2.82 -18.16 -0.73
C SER A 23 3.01 -16.70 -1.12
N ILE A 24 3.55 -16.46 -2.33
CA ILE A 24 3.51 -15.17 -2.99
C ILE A 24 2.08 -15.03 -3.53
N ALA A 25 1.11 -14.96 -2.62
CA ALA A 25 -0.11 -14.23 -2.92
C ALA A 25 0.30 -12.75 -2.90
N PRO A 26 0.24 -12.03 -4.04
CA PRO A 26 0.59 -10.62 -4.07
C PRO A 26 -0.56 -9.83 -3.43
N VAL A 27 -0.65 -9.89 -2.11
CA VAL A 27 -1.36 -8.89 -1.33
C VAL A 27 -0.33 -7.81 -1.07
N THR A 28 -0.15 -6.93 -2.05
CA THR A 28 0.53 -5.65 -1.90
C THR A 28 -0.24 -4.84 -0.86
N GLN A 29 0.13 -5.03 0.40
CA GLN A 29 -0.33 -4.26 1.55
C GLN A 29 0.27 -2.86 1.49
N TRP A 30 -0.20 -2.05 0.54
CA TRP A 30 0.16 -0.64 0.40
C TRP A 30 -0.45 0.26 1.49
N PHE A 31 -1.28 -0.27 2.41
CA PHE A 31 -2.03 0.51 3.40
C PHE A 31 -2.05 -0.08 4.83
N SER A 32 -0.90 -0.09 5.54
CA SER A 32 -0.75 -0.38 7.00
C SER A 32 -0.61 -1.88 7.39
N PRO A 33 -0.11 -2.25 8.61
CA PRO A 33 1.30 -2.55 8.81
C PRO A 33 1.50 -3.95 9.46
N GLN A 34 1.64 -5.03 8.69
CA GLN A 34 2.04 -6.32 9.28
C GLN A 34 2.91 -7.21 8.37
N VAL A 35 3.76 -6.64 7.51
CA VAL A 35 4.81 -7.44 6.87
C VAL A 35 6.12 -6.67 6.92
N ASP A 36 6.95 -7.04 7.90
CA ASP A 36 8.36 -6.63 7.99
C ASP A 36 9.13 -7.24 6.82
N VAL A 37 9.02 -6.62 5.64
CA VAL A 37 10.03 -6.79 4.60
C VAL A 37 11.26 -6.06 5.11
N THR A 38 12.11 -6.79 5.83
CA THR A 38 13.32 -6.25 6.43
C THR A 38 14.30 -5.95 5.29
N LEU A 39 14.17 -4.78 4.65
CA LEU A 39 15.21 -4.17 3.82
C LEU A 39 16.38 -3.81 4.75
N ALA A 40 17.18 -4.81 5.13
CA ALA A 40 18.48 -4.68 5.81
C ALA A 40 18.58 -3.60 6.94
N GLY A 41 17.49 -3.34 7.67
CA GLY A 41 17.36 -2.20 8.58
C GLY A 41 16.52 -2.51 9.82
N ASN A 42 16.55 -1.62 10.82
CA ASN A 42 15.81 -1.77 12.07
C ASN A 42 14.29 -1.59 11.82
N PRO A 43 13.46 -2.64 11.94
CA PRO A 43 12.04 -2.57 11.58
C PRO A 43 11.25 -1.54 12.39
N LYS A 44 11.64 -1.34 13.65
CA LYS A 44 11.03 -0.33 14.53
C LYS A 44 11.31 1.09 14.03
N LEU A 45 12.49 1.32 13.46
CA LEU A 45 12.86 2.60 12.88
C LEU A 45 12.09 2.85 11.57
N GLU A 46 12.02 1.85 10.68
CA GLU A 46 11.27 1.94 9.42
C GLU A 46 9.78 2.22 9.63
N SER A 47 9.16 1.54 10.60
CA SER A 47 7.77 1.79 10.98
C SER A 47 7.56 3.22 11.50
N LEU A 48 8.49 3.72 12.33
CA LEU A 48 8.45 5.08 12.85
C LEU A 48 8.60 6.11 11.73
N ILE A 49 9.52 5.90 10.78
CA ILE A 49 9.73 6.79 9.64
C ILE A 49 8.48 6.82 8.76
N THR A 50 7.95 5.65 8.39
CA THR A 50 6.77 5.53 7.52
C THR A 50 5.53 6.20 8.13
N ARG A 51 5.38 6.11 9.47
CA ARG A 51 4.24 6.71 10.19
C ARG A 51 4.40 8.19 10.48
N ARG A 52 5.62 8.67 10.78
CA ARG A 52 5.85 10.03 11.29
C ARG A 52 6.41 11.00 10.26
N VAL A 53 7.05 10.50 9.21
CA VAL A 53 7.73 11.33 8.21
C VAL A 53 6.94 11.32 6.91
N ALA A 54 6.88 10.18 6.24
CA ALA A 54 6.14 10.03 5.00
C ALA A 54 5.95 8.54 4.70
N SER A 55 4.75 8.16 4.23
CA SER A 55 4.52 6.83 3.69
C SER A 55 5.41 6.58 2.47
N TYR A 56 5.72 5.33 2.15
CA TYR A 56 6.50 5.01 0.94
C TYR A 56 5.87 5.59 -0.34
N GLY A 57 4.54 5.62 -0.44
CA GLY A 57 3.85 6.27 -1.56
C GLY A 57 4.09 7.77 -1.64
N SER A 58 4.13 8.46 -0.48
CA SER A 58 4.47 9.88 -0.43
C SER A 58 5.93 10.14 -0.79
N GLN A 59 6.87 9.31 -0.30
CA GLN A 59 8.29 9.41 -0.65
C GLN A 59 8.50 9.22 -2.16
N LEU A 60 7.87 8.20 -2.75
CA LEU A 60 7.96 7.93 -4.18
C LEU A 60 7.31 9.04 -5.00
N GLY A 61 6.16 9.57 -4.58
CA GLY A 61 5.52 10.72 -5.22
C GLY A 61 6.45 11.92 -5.30
N THR A 62 7.06 12.32 -4.18
CA THR A 62 8.02 13.43 -4.14
C THR A 62 9.21 13.19 -5.07
N LEU A 63 9.74 11.97 -5.13
CA LEU A 63 10.82 11.62 -6.06
C LEU A 63 10.37 11.67 -7.52
N THR A 64 9.18 11.14 -7.83
CA THR A 64 8.60 11.20 -9.18
C THR A 64 8.43 12.64 -9.64
N ASP A 65 7.91 13.52 -8.79
CA ASP A 65 7.71 14.95 -9.10
C ASP A 65 9.05 15.65 -9.36
N ALA A 66 10.03 15.45 -8.48
CA ALA A 66 11.36 16.02 -8.64
C ALA A 66 12.06 15.53 -9.93
N VAL A 67 11.94 14.23 -10.25
CA VAL A 67 12.54 13.70 -11.48
C VAL A 67 11.80 14.21 -12.72
N LEU A 68 10.47 14.35 -12.68
CA LEU A 68 9.67 14.94 -13.76
C LEU A 68 10.10 16.38 -14.07
N GLU A 69 10.36 17.19 -13.03
CA GLU A 69 10.91 18.54 -13.16
C GLU A 69 12.31 18.50 -13.80
N LEU A 70 13.19 17.59 -13.37
CA LEU A 70 14.54 17.45 -13.94
C LEU A 70 14.56 16.99 -15.40
N VAL A 71 13.51 16.30 -15.86
CA VAL A 71 13.36 15.85 -17.26
C VAL A 71 12.39 16.72 -18.07
N GLU A 72 11.97 17.86 -17.53
CA GLU A 72 11.14 18.80 -18.25
C GLU A 72 11.86 19.27 -19.54
N GLY A 73 11.13 19.30 -20.66
CA GLY A 73 11.68 19.62 -21.98
C GLY A 73 12.59 18.56 -22.59
N LYS A 74 12.88 17.44 -21.90
CA LYS A 74 13.62 16.30 -22.47
C LYS A 74 12.65 15.29 -23.04
N ASP A 75 12.89 14.87 -24.27
CA ASP A 75 12.10 13.85 -24.95
C ASP A 75 12.89 12.55 -25.11
N SER A 76 13.28 11.98 -23.98
CA SER A 76 13.92 10.66 -23.92
C SER A 76 12.89 9.59 -23.57
N GLU A 77 13.13 8.37 -24.04
CA GLU A 77 12.25 7.22 -23.75
C GLU A 77 12.01 6.99 -22.24
N PRO A 78 13.02 7.11 -21.35
CA PRO A 78 12.79 7.04 -19.91
C PRO A 78 11.92 8.17 -19.35
N ALA A 79 12.03 9.39 -19.90
CA ALA A 79 11.21 10.52 -19.48
C ALA A 79 9.74 10.32 -19.89
N GLN A 80 9.50 9.79 -21.09
CA GLN A 80 8.15 9.42 -21.55
C GLN A 80 7.55 8.32 -20.64
N LYS A 81 8.30 7.25 -20.36
CA LYS A 81 7.86 6.19 -19.44
C LYS A 81 7.52 6.72 -18.05
N LEU A 82 8.32 7.64 -17.52
CA LEU A 82 8.05 8.25 -16.22
C LEU A 82 6.75 9.05 -16.22
N ARG A 83 6.50 9.84 -17.28
CA ARG A 83 5.25 10.60 -17.45
C ARG A 83 4.05 9.67 -17.57
N GLU A 84 4.15 8.61 -18.36
CA GLU A 84 3.09 7.61 -18.50
C GLU A 84 2.79 6.91 -17.17
N LEU A 85 3.84 6.54 -16.43
CA LEU A 85 3.69 5.90 -15.12
C LEU A 85 3.00 6.85 -14.12
N ALA A 86 3.44 8.10 -14.06
CA ALA A 86 2.84 9.12 -13.20
C ALA A 86 1.35 9.34 -13.55
N ALA A 87 1.01 9.42 -14.84
CA ALA A 87 -0.37 9.57 -15.29
C ALA A 87 -1.26 8.39 -14.88
N LYS A 88 -0.79 7.15 -15.07
CA LYS A 88 -1.53 5.94 -14.66
C LYS A 88 -1.77 5.87 -13.15
N ILE A 89 -0.76 6.25 -12.36
CA ILE A 89 -0.90 6.29 -10.90
C ILE A 89 -2.00 7.29 -10.51
N GLU A 90 -2.03 8.46 -11.14
CA GLU A 90 -3.01 9.49 -10.83
C GLU A 90 -4.43 9.09 -11.25
N GLU A 91 -4.58 8.43 -12.40
CA GLU A 91 -5.85 7.85 -12.85
C GLU A 91 -6.41 6.84 -11.83
N GLU A 92 -5.57 5.90 -11.36
CA GLU A 92 -6.00 4.91 -10.36
C GLU A 92 -6.39 5.54 -9.02
N LYS A 93 -5.66 6.57 -8.57
CA LYS A 93 -6.03 7.32 -7.35
C LYS A 93 -7.40 7.98 -7.51
N GLN A 94 -7.65 8.62 -8.66
CA GLN A 94 -8.93 9.27 -8.93
C GLN A 94 -10.07 8.24 -8.98
N HIS A 95 -9.84 7.10 -9.62
CA HIS A 95 -10.81 6.01 -9.66
C HIS A 95 -11.17 5.49 -8.26
N LEU A 96 -10.18 5.28 -7.40
CA LEU A 96 -10.40 4.88 -6.00
C LEU A 96 -11.18 5.93 -5.21
N LEU A 97 -10.86 7.22 -5.38
CA LEU A 97 -11.59 8.31 -4.74
C LEU A 97 -13.06 8.32 -5.17
N LEU A 98 -13.33 8.26 -6.47
CA LEU A 98 -14.70 8.23 -7.00
C LEU A 98 -15.49 7.03 -6.48
N LYS A 99 -14.87 5.85 -6.43
CA LYS A 99 -15.48 4.65 -5.85
C LYS A 99 -15.81 4.85 -4.37
N SER A 100 -14.86 5.36 -3.58
CA SER A 100 -15.05 5.62 -2.15
C SER A 100 -16.20 6.60 -1.89
N LEU A 101 -16.35 7.64 -2.71
CA LEU A 101 -17.45 8.58 -2.63
C LEU A 101 -18.80 7.93 -2.96
N GLY A 102 -18.83 7.05 -3.97
CA GLY A 102 -20.01 6.26 -4.32
C GLY A 102 -20.46 5.35 -3.18
N ASP A 103 -19.50 4.64 -2.57
CA ASP A 103 -19.75 3.76 -1.42
C ASP A 103 -20.25 4.55 -0.21
N LEU A 104 -19.61 5.68 0.12
CA LEU A 104 -20.03 6.59 1.19
C LEU A 104 -21.44 7.14 0.96
N LYS A 105 -21.74 7.60 -0.26
CA LYS A 105 -23.08 8.09 -0.62
C LYS A 105 -24.14 7.01 -0.44
N THR A 106 -23.82 5.78 -0.83
CA THR A 106 -24.72 4.64 -0.69
C THR A 106 -24.96 4.32 0.79
N ALA A 107 -23.90 4.28 1.60
CA ALA A 107 -23.99 4.07 3.04
C ALA A 107 -24.79 5.17 3.75
N LEU A 108 -24.55 6.44 3.41
CA LEU A 108 -25.30 7.58 3.95
C LEU A 108 -26.78 7.55 3.54
N ASN A 109 -27.09 7.18 2.31
CA ASN A 109 -28.48 7.02 1.87
C ASN A 109 -29.18 5.88 2.61
N ALA A 110 -28.50 4.75 2.82
CA ALA A 110 -29.02 3.64 3.60
C ALA A 110 -29.25 4.05 5.07
N LEU A 111 -28.34 4.83 5.66
CA LEU A 111 -28.50 5.36 7.01
C LEU A 111 -29.71 6.29 7.10
N LYS A 112 -29.87 7.21 6.15
CA LYS A 112 -31.02 8.13 6.07
C LYS A 112 -32.37 7.38 5.99
N GLN A 113 -32.42 6.28 5.24
CA GLN A 113 -33.66 5.50 5.07
C GLN A 113 -34.00 4.66 6.30
N ASN A 114 -33.01 4.05 6.93
CA ASN A 114 -33.24 3.10 8.02
C ASN A 114 -33.25 3.75 9.41
N ASN A 115 -32.46 4.82 9.61
CA ASN A 115 -32.27 5.49 10.90
C ASN A 115 -32.07 7.01 10.71
N PRO A 116 -33.13 7.77 10.41
CA PRO A 116 -33.03 9.21 10.11
C PRO A 116 -32.48 10.04 11.28
N GLU A 117 -32.81 9.69 12.53
CA GLU A 117 -32.30 10.41 13.71
C GLU A 117 -30.76 10.29 13.86
N VAL A 118 -30.20 9.10 13.58
CA VAL A 118 -28.76 8.86 13.61
C VAL A 118 -28.06 9.59 12.46
N PHE A 119 -28.71 9.66 11.29
CA PHE A 119 -28.22 10.42 10.16
C PHE A 119 -28.10 11.92 10.47
N ASP A 120 -29.11 12.51 11.11
CA ASP A 120 -29.09 13.94 11.49
C ASP A 120 -28.04 14.23 12.57
N GLN A 121 -27.85 13.32 13.54
CA GLN A 121 -26.78 13.43 14.52
C GLN A 121 -25.39 13.40 13.87
N LEU A 122 -25.16 12.49 12.93
CA LEU A 122 -23.90 12.39 12.20
C LEU A 122 -23.60 13.65 11.38
N LEU A 123 -24.60 14.23 10.72
CA LEU A 123 -24.43 15.48 9.98
C LEU A 123 -24.12 16.66 10.90
N ALA A 124 -24.74 16.71 12.07
CA ALA A 124 -24.45 17.75 13.07
C ALA A 124 -23.04 17.61 13.63
N GLU A 125 -22.55 16.39 13.87
CA GLU A 125 -21.19 16.11 14.33
C GLU A 125 -20.14 16.50 13.28
N ILE A 126 -20.32 16.06 12.02
CA ILE A 126 -19.42 16.40 10.90
C ILE A 126 -19.44 17.91 10.62
N GLY A 127 -20.60 18.55 10.65
CA GLY A 127 -20.74 19.99 10.42
C GLY A 127 -20.19 20.87 11.54
N ALA A 128 -20.02 20.32 12.75
CA ALA A 128 -19.48 21.01 13.91
C ALA A 128 -17.95 20.90 14.04
N GLU A 129 -17.32 19.86 13.45
CA GLU A 129 -15.86 19.77 13.40
C GLU A 129 -15.28 20.70 12.30
N PRO A 130 -14.45 21.68 12.67
CA PRO A 130 -13.76 22.50 11.67
C PRO A 130 -12.76 21.63 10.90
N VAL A 131 -12.77 21.73 9.57
CA VAL A 131 -11.75 21.13 8.71
C VAL A 131 -10.40 21.72 9.13
N LYS A 132 -9.53 20.89 9.72
CA LYS A 132 -8.17 21.27 10.15
C LYS A 132 -7.19 21.27 8.99
#